data_AF-A0A7X1F5Q5-F1
#
_entry.id   AF-A0A7X1F5Q5-F1
#
_cell.length_a   1.000
_cell.length_b   1.000
_cell.length_c   1.000
_cell.angle_alpha   90.00
_cell.angle_beta   90.00
_cell.angle_gamma   90.00
#
_symmetry.space_group_name_H-M   'P 1'
#
loop_
_entity.id
_entity.type
_entity.pdbx_description
1 polymer ?
#
loop_
_entity_poly.entity_id
_entity_poly.type
_entity_poly.pdbx_seq_one_letter_code
_entity_poly.pdbx_strand_id
1 'polypeptide(L)' 'MKSTFDLMRVWAALTGLVLTACYFGALAFGVAMSETLPMLIGAIGGFELALYAQDLWLKRSRQHG' A
#
# COMPACT_ATOMS: atom_id res chain seq x y z
N MET A 1 -4.81 20.69 -9.17
CA MET A 1 -5.88 19.67 -9.09
C MET A 1 -5.25 18.37 -8.63
N LYS A 2 -5.72 17.75 -7.54
CA LYS A 2 -5.36 16.34 -7.29
C LYS A 2 -5.96 15.52 -8.42
N SER A 3 -5.15 14.71 -9.10
CA SER A 3 -5.62 13.88 -10.21
C SER A 3 -6.57 12.81 -9.67
N THR A 4 -7.62 12.45 -10.42
CA THR A 4 -8.49 11.29 -10.10
C THR A 4 -7.67 10.02 -9.85
N PHE A 5 -6.51 9.92 -10.50
CA PHE A 5 -5.54 8.86 -10.30
C PHE A 5 -4.92 8.85 -8.89
N ASP A 6 -4.53 10.01 -8.34
CA ASP A 6 -3.99 10.10 -6.98
C ASP A 6 -5.04 9.67 -5.95
N LEU A 7 -6.29 10.09 -6.14
CA LEU A 7 -7.38 9.72 -5.24
C LEU A 7 -7.62 8.21 -5.26
N MET A 8 -7.65 7.59 -6.45
CA MET A 8 -7.79 6.15 -6.61
C MET A 8 -6.68 5.37 -5.93
N ARG A 9 -5.44 5.85 -6.03
CA ARG A 9 -4.27 5.26 -5.37
C ARG A 9 -4.33 5.37 -3.85
N VAL A 10 -4.73 6.53 -3.32
CA VAL A 10 -4.95 6.69 -1.87
C VAL A 10 -5.99 5.69 -1.37
N TRP A 11 -7.10 5.51 -2.08
CA TRP A 11 -8.11 4.51 -1.72
C TRP A 11 -7.58 3.07 -1.78
N ALA A 12 -6.77 2.74 -2.78
CA ALA A 12 -6.13 1.43 -2.88
C ALA A 12 -5.16 1.18 -1.71
N ALA A 13 -4.32 2.16 -1.37
CA ALA A 13 -3.41 2.11 -0.22
C ALA A 13 -4.16 1.92 1.10
N LEU A 14 -5.24 2.69 1.29
CA LEU A 14 -6.08 2.63 2.48
C LEU A 14 -6.76 1.26 2.63
N THR A 15 -7.22 0.70 1.50
CA THR A 15 -7.79 -0.65 1.46
C THR A 15 -6.75 -1.70 1.83
N GLY A 16 -5.53 -1.59 1.30
CA GLY A 16 -4.41 -2.46 1.67
C GLY A 16 -4.09 -2.42 3.16
N LEU A 17 -4.08 -1.22 3.77
CA LEU A 17 -3.87 -1.06 5.21
C LEU A 17 -4.98 -1.71 6.05
N VAL A 18 -6.24 -1.52 5.67
CA VAL A 18 -7.37 -2.14 6.35
C VAL A 18 -7.28 -3.67 6.27
N LEU A 19 -7.02 -4.22 5.08
CA LEU A 19 -6.84 -5.66 4.89
C LEU A 19 -5.67 -6.19 5.73
N THR A 20 -4.57 -5.44 5.82
CA THR A 20 -3.42 -5.77 6.66
C THR A 20 -3.83 -5.87 8.13
N ALA A 21 -4.49 -4.84 8.65
CA ALA A 21 -4.95 -4.80 10.04
C ALA A 21 -5.93 -5.94 10.34
N CYS A 22 -6.88 -6.21 9.43
CA CYS A 22 -7.82 -7.32 9.56
C CYS A 22 -7.11 -8.69 9.54
N TYR A 23 -6.13 -8.89 8.65
CA TYR A 23 -5.38 -10.15 8.56
C TYR A 23 -4.60 -10.43 9.85
N PHE A 24 -3.84 -9.45 10.34
CA PHE A 24 -3.10 -9.60 11.60
C PHE A 24 -4.04 -9.73 12.80
N GLY A 25 -5.17 -9.02 12.81
CA GLY A 25 -6.22 -9.20 13.81
C GLY A 25 -6.75 -10.64 13.81
N ALA A 26 -7.10 -11.18 12.65
CA ALA A 26 -7.60 -12.55 12.51
C ALA A 26 -6.57 -13.60 12.97
N LEU A 27 -5.29 -13.41 12.63
CA LEU A 27 -4.22 -14.27 13.13
C LEU A 27 -4.08 -14.21 14.66
N ALA A 28 -4.24 -13.03 15.27
CA ALA A 28 -4.18 -12.88 16.73
C ALA A 28 -5.32 -13.63 17.45
N PHE A 29 -6.46 -13.83 16.78
CA PHE A 29 -7.58 -14.63 17.28
C PHE A 29 -7.52 -16.11 16.86
N GLY A 30 -6.43 -16.55 16.21
CA GLY A 30 -6.25 -17.94 15.78
C GLY A 30 -7.13 -18.37 14.60
N VAL A 31 -7.64 -17.42 13.82
CA VAL A 31 -8.46 -17.71 12.64
C VAL A 31 -7.58 -18.13 11.47
N ALA A 32 -7.88 -19.30 10.90
CA ALA A 32 -7.24 -19.75 9.66
C ALA A 32 -7.66 -18.85 8.49
N MET A 33 -6.74 -18.00 8.04
CA MET A 33 -6.94 -17.12 6.87
C MET A 33 -6.31 -17.72 5.62
N SER A 34 -6.90 -17.44 4.45
CA SER A 34 -6.37 -17.90 3.16
C SER A 34 -4.98 -17.33 2.90
N GLU A 35 -4.06 -18.16 2.38
CA GLU A 35 -2.70 -17.78 2.00
C GLU A 35 -2.64 -16.72 0.89
N THR A 36 -3.72 -16.56 0.12
CA THR A 36 -3.83 -15.54 -0.93
C THR A 36 -3.98 -14.11 -0.38
N LEU A 37 -4.49 -13.98 0.84
CA LEU A 37 -4.78 -12.71 1.50
C LEU A 37 -3.49 -11.92 1.86
N PRO A 38 -2.47 -12.52 2.50
CA PRO A 38 -1.20 -11.85 2.74
C PRO A 38 -0.43 -11.54 1.45
N MET A 39 -0.57 -12.35 0.40
CA MET A 39 -0.02 -12.05 -0.92
C MET A 39 -0.62 -10.77 -1.51
N LEU A 40 -1.95 -10.62 -1.46
CA LEU A 40 -2.65 -9.43 -1.93
C LEU A 40 -2.27 -8.19 -1.11
N ILE A 41 -2.19 -8.31 0.21
CA ILE A 41 -1.71 -7.26 1.11
C ILE A 41 -0.29 -6.82 0.71
N GLY A 42 0.62 -7.77 0.53
CA GLY A 42 1.99 -7.51 0.12
C GLY A 42 2.09 -6.84 -1.25
N ALA A 43 1.28 -7.27 -2.21
CA ALA A 43 1.24 -6.68 -3.55
C ALA A 43 0.74 -5.22 -3.53
N ILE A 44 -0.35 -4.93 -2.81
CA ILE A 44 -0.90 -3.57 -2.69
C ILE A 44 0.08 -2.66 -1.93
N GLY A 45 0.60 -3.13 -0.80
CA GLY A 45 1.54 -2.37 0.01
C GLY A 45 2.86 -2.11 -0.70
N GLY A 46 3.42 -3.12 -1.36
CA GLY A 46 4.68 -3.02 -2.12
C GLY A 46 4.56 -2.08 -3.33
N PHE A 47 3.44 -2.12 -4.04
CA PHE A 47 3.16 -1.21 -5.15
C PHE A 47 3.14 0.27 -4.73
N GLU A 48 2.41 0.59 -3.65
CA GLU A 48 2.32 1.96 -3.16
C GLU A 48 3.65 2.47 -2.56
N LEU A 49 4.39 1.63 -1.84
CA LEU A 49 5.74 1.95 -1.36
C LEU A 49 6.70 2.23 -2.52
N ALA A 50 6.65 1.43 -3.60
CA ALA A 50 7.51 1.63 -4.77
C ALA A 50 7.23 2.98 -5.44
N LEU A 51 5.96 3.35 -5.60
CA LEU A 51 5.59 4.64 -6.18
C LEU A 51 5.94 5.82 -5.27
N TYR A 52 5.76 5.68 -3.95
CA TYR A 52 6.21 6.69 -2.99
C TYR A 52 7.73 6.88 -3.04
N ALA A 53 8.49 5.79 -3.12
CA ALA A 53 9.95 5.83 -3.26
C ALA A 53 10.38 6.51 -4.57
N GLN A 54 9.71 6.23 -5.69
CA GLN A 54 9.95 6.90 -6.97
C GLN A 54 9.68 8.41 -6.89
N ASP A 55 8.55 8.81 -6.30
CA ASP A 55 8.20 10.23 -6.13
C ASP A 55 9.22 10.95 -5.22
N LEU A 56 9.63 10.32 -4.12
CA LEU A 56 10.66 10.86 -3.22
C LEU A 56 12.01 11.03 -3.93
N TRP A 57 12.41 10.05 -4.74
CA TRP A 57 13.66 10.11 -5.50
C TRP A 57 13.63 11.20 -6.56
N LEU A 58 12.53 11.32 -7.32
CA LEU A 58 12.34 12.38 -8.31
C LEU A 58 12.38 13.77 -7.67
N LYS A 59 11.74 13.95 -6.51
CA LYS A 59 11.79 15.20 -5.73
C LYS A 59 13.20 15.54 -5.28
N ARG A 60 13.96 14.56 -4.77
CA ARG A 60 15.38 14.73 -4.41
C ARG A 60 16.25 15.09 -5.61
N SER A 61 16.04 14.44 -6.75
CA SER A 61 16.81 14.70 -7.97
C SER A 61 16.58 16.11 -8.53
N ARG A 62 15.39 16.69 -8.36
CA ARG A 62 15.09 18.06 -8.79
C ARG A 62 15.70 19.15 -7.92
N GLN A 63 16.14 18.84 -6.70
CA GLN A 63 16.78 19.81 -5.80
C GLN A 63 18.28 20.00 -6.07
N HIS A 64 18.88 19.16 -6.92
CA HIS A 64 20.32 19.16 -7.24
C HIS A 64 20.65 19.69 -8.65
N GLY A 65 19.70 20.35 -9.33
CA GLY A 65 19.91 21.07 -10.59
C GLY A 65 19.37 22.49 -10.49
#